data_AF-A0A3N9W7R7-F1
#
_entry.id   AF-A0A3N9W7R7-F1
#
_cell.length_a   1.000
_cell.length_b   1.000
_cell.length_c   1.000
_cell.angle_alpha   90.00
_cell.angle_beta   90.00
_cell.angle_gamma   90.00
#
_symmetry.space_group_name_H-M   'P 1'
#
loop_
_entity.id
_entity.type
_entity.pdbx_description
1 polymer ?
#
loop_
_entity_poly.entity_id
_entity_poly.type
_entity_poly.pdbx_seq_one_letter_code
_entity_poly.pdbx_strand_id
1 'polypeptide(L)'
;MRTAAETQVRRPSVVRVLIILLATTAAATVVVELLNWWYAPEQGFGLAVRTGWALLRSFGFLLLIGHVRRGRMVARPFGLILAVTTIFAVGRLVVPRQGVPPLPGLLGFAILTALCVTVVWLLYRSSALAGHLVRHRPRLVIDRDGISWRETPPRRPQASAWLLTSRVAAFTYSPLMLVPALVAGGSILDGRLTAVPAVLFWFFAGITASYAVLFCTAFLMRGKDWARGLLVFVTVAVLAVDLPLCWWLLGVDGLVRDGAPLVAAALLTLYGLRRAGRVARVSDAA
;
A
#
# COMPACT_ATOMS: atom_id res chain seq x y z
N MET A 1 -8.83 44.57 27.66
CA MET A 1 -7.98 43.36 27.56
C MET A 1 -8.78 42.15 28.01
N ARG A 2 -9.23 41.32 27.06
CA ARG A 2 -9.82 40.00 27.32
C ARG A 2 -9.10 39.01 26.44
N THR A 3 -8.65 37.94 27.07
CA THR A 3 -7.70 36.95 26.57
C THR A 3 -8.20 36.25 25.32
N ALA A 4 -7.37 36.29 24.27
CA ALA A 4 -7.43 35.39 23.14
C ALA A 4 -7.21 33.97 23.69
N ALA A 5 -8.30 33.31 24.08
CA ALA A 5 -8.28 31.90 24.41
C ALA A 5 -7.81 31.16 23.17
N GLU A 6 -6.56 30.72 23.22
CA GLU A 6 -5.93 29.81 22.29
C GLU A 6 -6.91 28.66 21.99
N THR A 7 -7.58 28.73 20.85
CA THR A 7 -8.09 27.54 20.19
C THR A 7 -6.88 26.75 19.71
N GLN A 8 -6.11 26.17 20.64
CA GLN A 8 -5.27 25.03 20.36
C GLN A 8 -6.23 23.99 19.79
N VAL A 9 -6.21 23.86 18.48
CA VAL A 9 -6.88 22.82 17.71
C VAL A 9 -6.30 21.50 18.20
N ARG A 10 -6.85 20.98 19.31
CA ARG A 10 -6.46 19.73 19.96
C ARG A 10 -6.55 18.68 18.86
N ARG A 11 -5.38 18.23 18.37
CA ARG A 11 -5.35 17.13 17.39
C ARG A 11 -6.23 16.02 17.97
N PRO A 12 -7.22 15.50 17.23
CA PRO A 12 -8.14 14.51 17.78
C PRO A 12 -7.29 13.40 18.42
N SER A 13 -7.59 13.02 19.66
CA SER A 13 -6.86 11.98 20.40
C SER A 13 -6.62 10.73 19.54
N VAL A 14 -7.62 10.40 18.72
CA VAL A 14 -7.62 9.34 17.71
C VAL A 14 -6.46 9.44 16.70
N VAL A 15 -6.09 10.65 16.24
CA VAL A 15 -4.96 10.84 15.31
C VAL A 15 -3.63 10.52 16.01
N ARG A 16 -3.48 10.90 17.28
CA ARG A 16 -2.29 10.57 18.07
C ARG A 16 -2.19 9.06 18.29
N VAL A 17 -3.31 8.42 18.65
CA VAL A 17 -3.39 6.95 18.79
C VAL A 17 -3.00 6.25 17.48
N LEU A 18 -3.54 6.69 16.33
CA LEU A 18 -3.18 6.11 15.03
C LEU A 18 -1.68 6.29 14.72
N ILE A 19 -1.10 7.47 15.00
CA ILE A 19 0.33 7.70 14.77
C ILE A 19 1.19 6.76 15.64
N ILE A 20 0.83 6.58 16.90
CA ILE A 20 1.53 5.65 17.81
C ILE A 20 1.39 4.23 17.25
N LEU A 21 0.18 3.80 16.90
CA LEU A 21 -0.08 2.47 16.36
C LEU A 21 0.72 2.19 15.08
N LEU A 22 0.82 3.17 14.17
CA LEU A 22 1.63 3.08 12.96
C LEU A 22 3.13 2.95 13.27
N ALA A 23 3.63 3.73 14.24
CA ALA A 23 5.02 3.64 14.67
C ALA A 23 5.31 2.28 15.33
N THR A 24 4.40 1.80 16.19
CA THR A 24 4.48 0.47 16.81
C THR A 24 4.46 -0.63 15.76
N THR A 25 3.61 -0.52 14.73
CA THR A 25 3.55 -1.49 13.62
C THR A 25 4.87 -1.53 12.85
N ALA A 26 5.46 -0.36 12.55
CA ALA A 26 6.77 -0.28 11.91
C ALA A 26 7.88 -0.92 12.76
N ALA A 27 7.94 -0.58 14.05
CA ALA A 27 8.93 -1.13 14.98
C ALA A 27 8.78 -2.65 15.14
N ALA A 28 7.55 -3.13 15.34
CA ALA A 28 7.26 -4.56 15.43
C ALA A 28 7.66 -5.30 14.15
N THR A 29 7.43 -4.69 12.98
CA THR A 29 7.83 -5.28 11.69
C THR A 29 9.35 -5.44 11.62
N VAL A 30 10.12 -4.41 12.00
CA VAL A 30 11.59 -4.49 12.04
C VAL A 30 12.07 -5.57 13.01
N VAL A 31 11.51 -5.62 14.22
CA VAL A 31 11.90 -6.61 15.25
C VAL A 31 11.63 -8.03 14.76
N VAL A 32 10.43 -8.30 14.25
CA VAL A 32 10.05 -9.62 13.74
C VAL A 32 10.93 -10.06 12.57
N GLU A 33 11.28 -9.13 11.68
CA GLU A 33 12.17 -9.40 10.55
C GLU A 33 13.61 -9.67 10.98
N LEU A 34 14.11 -8.94 11.98
CA LEU A 34 15.45 -9.14 12.54
C LEU A 34 15.55 -10.49 13.26
N LEU A 35 14.51 -10.85 14.03
CA LEU A 35 14.40 -12.18 14.64
C LEU A 35 14.38 -13.27 13.57
N ASN A 36 13.58 -13.10 12.52
CA ASN A 36 13.53 -14.06 11.43
C ASN A 36 14.88 -14.17 10.67
N TRP A 37 15.63 -13.09 10.53
CA TRP A 37 16.98 -13.12 9.99
C TRP A 37 17.93 -13.93 10.86
N TRP A 38 17.86 -13.74 12.18
CA TRP A 38 18.73 -14.40 13.15
C TRP A 38 18.47 -15.91 13.25
N TYR A 39 17.20 -16.33 13.17
CA TYR A 39 16.81 -17.73 13.23
C TYR A 39 16.90 -18.47 11.89
N ALA A 40 17.18 -17.77 10.77
CA ALA A 40 17.29 -18.42 9.47
C ALA A 40 18.62 -19.20 9.37
N PRO A 41 18.58 -20.54 9.21
CA PRO A 41 19.81 -21.35 9.13
C PRO A 41 20.62 -21.09 7.85
N GLU A 42 19.99 -20.55 6.80
CA GLU A 42 20.66 -20.15 5.57
C GLU A 42 20.34 -18.69 5.21
N GLN A 43 21.39 -17.86 5.16
CA GLN A 43 21.33 -16.43 4.83
C GLN A 43 21.43 -16.20 3.31
N GLY A 44 20.56 -16.86 2.54
CA GLY A 44 20.57 -16.78 1.07
C GLY A 44 20.12 -15.42 0.51
N PHE A 45 20.46 -15.14 -0.75
CA PHE A 45 20.12 -13.90 -1.47
C PHE A 45 18.63 -13.55 -1.41
N GLY A 46 17.76 -14.55 -1.57
CA GLY A 46 16.31 -14.37 -1.47
C GLY A 46 15.81 -13.99 -0.08
N LEU A 47 16.56 -14.24 0.99
CA LEU A 47 16.24 -13.73 2.32
C LEU A 47 16.62 -12.24 2.40
N ALA A 48 17.79 -11.85 1.88
CA ALA A 48 18.27 -10.46 1.88
C ALA A 48 17.31 -9.52 1.17
N VAL A 49 16.86 -9.89 -0.04
CA VAL A 49 15.88 -9.11 -0.82
C VAL A 49 14.57 -8.95 -0.03
N ARG A 50 14.08 -10.01 0.60
CA ARG A 50 12.83 -9.99 1.38
C ARG A 50 12.94 -9.16 2.65
N THR A 51 14.07 -9.23 3.36
CA THR A 51 14.33 -8.39 4.54
C THR A 51 14.43 -6.93 4.13
N GLY A 52 15.15 -6.61 3.04
CA GLY A 52 15.20 -5.26 2.48
C GLY A 52 13.81 -4.74 2.12
N TRP A 53 12.97 -5.59 1.51
CA TRP A 53 11.59 -5.25 1.20
C TRP A 53 10.74 -5.00 2.45
N ALA A 54 10.93 -5.80 3.51
CA ALA A 54 10.24 -5.61 4.77
C ALA A 54 10.64 -4.30 5.46
N LEU A 55 11.93 -3.93 5.43
CA LEU A 55 12.41 -2.63 5.91
C LEU A 55 11.80 -1.47 5.11
N LEU A 56 11.66 -1.62 3.78
CA LEU A 56 10.99 -0.62 2.96
C LEU A 56 9.50 -0.47 3.32
N ARG A 57 8.81 -1.56 3.66
CA ARG A 57 7.43 -1.49 4.18
C ARG A 57 7.37 -0.77 5.53
N SER A 58 8.31 -1.02 6.44
CA SER A 58 8.43 -0.26 7.70
C SER A 58 8.61 1.23 7.43
N PHE A 59 9.43 1.60 6.45
CA PHE A 59 9.55 2.99 5.99
C PHE A 59 8.23 3.52 5.40
N GLY A 60 7.47 2.68 4.68
CA GLY A 60 6.12 2.99 4.22
C GLY A 60 5.17 3.39 5.36
N PHE A 61 5.20 2.69 6.50
CA PHE A 61 4.41 3.08 7.68
C PHE A 61 4.84 4.46 8.24
N LEU A 62 6.12 4.81 8.19
CA LEU A 62 6.59 6.15 8.57
C LEU A 62 6.12 7.23 7.59
N LEU A 63 6.12 6.95 6.29
CA LEU A 63 5.53 7.85 5.29
C LEU A 63 4.03 8.04 5.53
N LEU A 64 3.32 6.97 5.91
CA LEU A 64 1.91 7.01 6.24
C LEU A 64 1.64 7.92 7.46
N ILE A 65 2.50 7.89 8.49
CA ILE A 65 2.44 8.87 9.59
C ILE A 65 2.53 10.31 9.04
N GLY A 66 3.45 10.55 8.10
CA GLY A 66 3.56 11.84 7.42
C GLY A 66 2.31 12.24 6.62
N HIS A 67 1.61 11.29 6.01
CA HIS A 67 0.35 11.53 5.30
C HIS A 67 -0.83 11.79 6.24
N VAL A 68 -0.92 11.04 7.35
CA VAL A 68 -1.93 11.23 8.39
C VAL A 68 -1.75 12.58 9.08
N ARG A 69 -0.52 12.95 9.44
CA ARG A 69 -0.20 14.27 10.04
C ARG A 69 -0.55 15.44 9.12
N ARG A 70 -0.46 15.23 7.80
CA ARG A 70 -0.79 16.22 6.77
C ARG A 70 -2.28 16.19 6.36
N GLY A 71 -3.11 15.36 6.99
CA GLY A 71 -4.54 15.26 6.68
C GLY A 71 -4.83 14.86 5.23
N ARG A 72 -4.03 13.99 4.62
CA ARG A 72 -4.24 13.60 3.21
C ARG A 72 -5.21 12.41 3.09
N MET A 73 -6.24 12.54 2.26
CA MET A 73 -7.16 11.44 1.88
C MET A 73 -6.46 10.16 1.37
N VAL A 74 -5.28 10.31 0.75
CA VAL A 74 -4.45 9.19 0.26
C VAL A 74 -3.98 8.24 1.39
N ALA A 75 -3.99 8.68 2.65
CA ALA A 75 -3.58 7.87 3.79
C ALA A 75 -4.42 6.57 3.95
N ARG A 76 -5.71 6.61 3.61
CA ARG A 76 -6.61 5.44 3.71
C ARG A 76 -6.23 4.28 2.80
N PRO A 77 -6.19 4.47 1.47
CA PRO A 77 -5.81 3.37 0.59
C PRO A 77 -4.34 2.95 0.77
N PHE A 78 -3.45 3.90 1.08
CA PHE A 78 -2.05 3.58 1.34
C PHE A 78 -1.88 2.69 2.59
N GLY A 79 -2.57 3.01 3.69
CA GLY A 79 -2.57 2.21 4.90
C GLY A 79 -3.20 0.83 4.73
N LEU A 80 -4.26 0.71 3.94
CA LEU A 80 -4.88 -0.59 3.63
C LEU A 80 -3.90 -1.52 2.91
N ILE A 81 -3.22 -1.02 1.88
CA ILE A 81 -2.27 -1.84 1.11
C ILE A 81 -1.07 -2.22 1.98
N LEU A 82 -0.49 -1.27 2.73
CA LEU A 82 0.61 -1.59 3.65
C LEU A 82 0.21 -2.64 4.68
N ALA A 83 -1.00 -2.58 5.23
CA ALA A 83 -1.51 -3.57 6.17
C ALA A 83 -1.68 -4.95 5.51
N VAL A 84 -2.37 -5.02 4.37
CA VAL A 84 -2.62 -6.28 3.66
C VAL A 84 -1.30 -6.95 3.22
N THR A 85 -0.43 -6.20 2.57
CA THR A 85 0.89 -6.69 2.14
C THR A 85 1.74 -7.15 3.32
N THR A 86 1.60 -6.50 4.49
CA THR A 86 2.32 -6.91 5.69
C THR A 86 1.78 -8.21 6.27
N ILE A 87 0.48 -8.41 6.34
CA ILE A 87 -0.12 -9.67 6.82
C ILE A 87 0.35 -10.85 5.97
N PHE A 88 0.28 -10.73 4.63
CA PHE A 88 0.73 -11.78 3.73
C PHE A 88 2.24 -12.04 3.80
N ALA A 89 3.05 -10.97 3.90
CA ALA A 89 4.50 -11.12 4.03
C ALA A 89 4.90 -11.83 5.33
N VAL A 90 4.22 -11.51 6.44
CA VAL A 90 4.47 -12.12 7.76
C VAL A 90 3.89 -13.53 7.85
N GLY A 91 2.91 -13.89 7.00
CA GLY A 91 2.38 -15.26 6.89
C GLY A 91 3.47 -16.33 6.69
N ARG A 92 4.63 -15.97 6.12
CA ARG A 92 5.80 -16.87 6.01
C ARG A 92 6.32 -17.40 7.36
N LEU A 93 6.05 -16.71 8.46
CA LEU A 93 6.50 -17.11 9.80
C LEU A 93 5.68 -18.26 10.38
N VAL A 94 4.48 -18.47 9.84
CA VAL A 94 3.53 -19.50 10.29
C VAL A 94 3.67 -20.77 9.48
N VAL A 95 4.18 -20.71 8.25
CA VAL A 95 4.38 -21.89 7.40
C VAL A 95 5.55 -22.71 7.93
N PRO A 96 5.32 -23.93 8.45
CA PRO A 96 6.38 -24.77 8.99
C PRO A 96 7.32 -25.22 7.87
N ARG A 97 8.61 -24.92 8.01
CA ARG A 97 9.64 -25.38 7.06
C ARG A 97 10.06 -26.83 7.35
N GLN A 98 10.06 -27.22 8.63
CA GLN A 98 10.16 -28.59 9.14
C GLN A 98 9.50 -28.64 10.54
N GLY A 99 8.60 -29.59 10.80
CA GLY A 99 7.98 -29.76 12.11
C GLY A 99 6.97 -28.67 12.50
N VAL A 100 6.92 -28.30 13.79
CA VAL A 100 5.95 -27.33 14.35
C VAL A 100 6.47 -25.90 14.12
N PRO A 101 5.63 -24.93 13.70
CA PRO A 101 6.09 -23.55 13.51
C PRO A 101 6.70 -22.98 14.80
N PRO A 102 7.82 -22.25 14.71
CA PRO A 102 8.48 -21.70 15.89
C PRO A 102 7.53 -20.73 16.61
N LEU A 103 7.35 -20.91 17.92
CA LEU A 103 6.52 -20.05 18.78
C LEU A 103 6.76 -18.53 18.57
N PRO A 104 8.02 -18.06 18.43
CA PRO A 104 8.30 -16.65 18.11
C PRO A 104 7.67 -16.17 16.79
N GLY A 105 7.62 -17.04 15.77
CA GLY A 105 7.02 -16.72 14.46
C GLY A 105 5.50 -16.59 14.52
N LEU A 106 4.84 -17.50 15.27
CA LEU A 106 3.41 -17.43 15.53
C LEU A 106 3.01 -16.17 16.30
N LEU A 107 3.76 -15.83 17.35
CA LEU A 107 3.52 -14.61 18.14
C LEU A 107 3.75 -13.35 17.29
N GLY A 108 4.84 -13.31 16.51
CA GLY A 108 5.10 -12.21 15.58
C GLY A 108 3.98 -12.02 14.56
N PHE A 109 3.47 -13.11 13.99
CA PHE A 109 2.33 -13.09 13.08
C PHE A 109 1.05 -12.58 13.75
N ALA A 110 0.70 -13.10 14.93
CA ALA A 110 -0.50 -12.70 15.64
C ALA A 110 -0.47 -11.20 16.00
N ILE A 111 0.65 -10.71 16.54
CA ILE A 111 0.83 -9.31 16.93
C ILE A 111 0.75 -8.40 15.70
N LEU A 112 1.51 -8.70 14.64
CA LEU A 112 1.51 -7.85 13.43
C LEU A 112 0.16 -7.85 12.72
N THR A 113 -0.53 -8.98 12.69
CA THR A 113 -1.88 -9.07 12.13
C THR A 113 -2.86 -8.23 12.94
N ALA A 114 -2.85 -8.35 14.27
CA ALA A 114 -3.70 -7.56 15.15
C ALA A 114 -3.44 -6.05 14.98
N LEU A 115 -2.17 -5.63 14.92
CA LEU A 115 -1.79 -4.24 14.68
C LEU A 115 -2.29 -3.73 13.32
N CYS A 116 -2.06 -4.50 12.25
CA CYS A 116 -2.52 -4.16 10.90
C CYS A 116 -4.05 -4.05 10.81
N VAL A 117 -4.77 -5.01 11.37
CA VAL A 117 -6.24 -4.99 11.44
C VAL A 117 -6.74 -3.77 12.20
N THR A 118 -6.11 -3.45 13.34
CA THR A 118 -6.47 -2.29 14.16
C THR A 118 -6.22 -0.97 13.41
N VAL A 119 -5.11 -0.86 12.68
CA VAL A 119 -4.81 0.30 11.81
C VAL A 119 -5.90 0.47 10.75
N VAL A 120 -6.25 -0.59 10.02
CA VAL A 120 -7.29 -0.55 8.98
C VAL A 120 -8.65 -0.20 9.60
N TRP A 121 -9.00 -0.81 10.72
CA TRP A 121 -10.24 -0.54 11.43
C TRP A 121 -10.36 0.93 11.85
N LEU A 122 -9.31 1.51 12.45
CA LEU A 122 -9.28 2.93 12.80
C LEU A 122 -9.39 3.84 11.58
N LEU A 123 -8.66 3.53 10.49
CA LEU A 123 -8.65 4.33 9.27
C LEU A 123 -10.04 4.41 8.59
N TYR A 124 -10.81 3.33 8.62
CA TYR A 124 -12.09 3.23 7.91
C TYR A 124 -13.32 3.46 8.79
N ARG A 125 -13.30 3.06 10.08
CA ARG A 125 -14.47 3.16 10.96
C ARG A 125 -14.58 4.51 11.70
N SER A 126 -13.47 5.19 11.97
CA SER A 126 -13.51 6.43 12.75
C SER A 126 -13.95 7.64 11.90
N SER A 127 -15.11 8.19 12.21
CA SER A 127 -15.63 9.44 11.62
C SER A 127 -14.74 10.65 11.94
N ALA A 128 -14.10 10.66 13.12
CA ALA A 128 -13.15 11.71 13.51
C ALA A 128 -11.89 11.71 12.63
N LEU A 129 -11.38 10.54 12.26
CA LEU A 129 -10.29 10.41 11.28
C LEU A 129 -10.75 10.80 9.88
N ALA A 130 -11.98 10.44 9.49
CA ALA A 130 -12.56 10.86 8.22
C ALA A 130 -12.59 12.39 8.09
N GLY A 131 -13.06 13.09 9.12
CA GLY A 131 -13.07 14.56 9.15
C GLY A 131 -11.66 15.17 9.16
N HIS A 132 -10.69 14.54 9.83
CA HIS A 132 -9.31 15.02 9.83
C HIS A 132 -8.59 14.83 8.49
N LEU A 133 -8.82 13.70 7.81
CA LEU A 133 -8.19 13.37 6.52
C LEU A 133 -8.77 14.16 5.33
N VAL A 134 -9.84 14.92 5.56
CA VAL A 134 -10.42 15.86 4.58
C VAL A 134 -9.94 17.29 4.84
N ARG A 135 -9.26 17.59 5.96
CA ARG A 135 -8.79 18.96 6.25
C ARG A 135 -7.88 19.47 5.15
N HIS A 136 -8.26 20.60 4.58
CA HIS A 136 -7.55 21.25 3.51
C HIS A 136 -6.42 22.12 4.08
N ARG A 137 -5.30 22.22 3.35
CA ARG A 137 -4.17 23.06 3.77
C ARG A 137 -4.69 24.49 4.01
N PRO A 138 -4.45 25.10 5.18
CA PRO A 138 -4.82 26.49 5.38
C PRO A 138 -4.01 27.32 4.37
N ARG A 139 -4.71 28.13 3.57
CA ARG A 139 -4.08 29.13 2.70
C ARG A 139 -4.34 30.50 3.31
N LEU A 140 -3.40 31.42 3.11
CA LEU A 140 -3.72 32.84 3.25
C LEU A 140 -4.83 33.16 2.26
N VAL A 141 -5.99 33.54 2.78
CA VAL A 141 -7.05 34.17 2.03
C VAL A 141 -6.99 35.65 2.40
N ILE A 142 -6.71 36.47 1.40
CA ILE A 142 -6.75 37.92 1.53
C ILE A 142 -8.20 38.30 1.21
N ASP A 143 -8.96 38.67 2.23
CA ASP A 143 -10.34 39.16 2.10
C ASP A 143 -10.36 40.68 2.29
N ARG A 144 -11.48 41.34 1.99
CA ARG A 144 -11.62 42.81 2.17
C ARG A 144 -11.44 43.27 3.62
N ASP A 145 -11.62 42.37 4.58
CA ASP A 145 -11.42 42.60 6.02
C ASP A 145 -10.03 42.20 6.55
N GLY A 146 -9.11 41.77 5.68
CA GLY A 146 -7.71 41.52 6.01
C GLY A 146 -7.17 40.14 5.63
N ILE A 147 -5.97 39.85 6.13
CA ILE A 147 -5.23 38.60 5.87
C ILE A 147 -5.66 37.54 6.89
N SER A 148 -6.36 36.50 6.45
CA SER A 148 -6.77 35.40 7.32
C SER A 148 -6.32 34.04 6.77
N TRP A 149 -5.88 33.15 7.66
CA TRP A 149 -5.60 31.76 7.30
C TRP A 149 -6.92 30.97 7.34
N ARG A 150 -7.50 30.67 6.18
CA ARG A 150 -8.72 29.83 6.08
C ARG A 150 -8.45 28.53 5.31
N GLU A 151 -9.12 27.46 5.73
CA GLU A 151 -9.24 26.24 4.93
C GLU A 151 -10.06 26.57 3.68
N THR A 152 -9.42 26.61 2.52
CA THR A 152 -10.09 26.89 1.24
C THR A 152 -10.46 25.57 0.54
N PRO A 153 -11.68 25.46 -0.03
CA PRO A 153 -12.04 24.30 -0.84
C PRO A 153 -11.13 24.21 -2.08
N PRO A 154 -10.79 23.00 -2.54
CA PRO A 154 -9.84 22.81 -3.63
C PRO A 154 -10.34 23.42 -4.95
N ARG A 155 -9.43 24.06 -5.68
CA ARG A 155 -9.66 24.69 -7.00
C ARG A 155 -10.00 23.71 -8.13
N ARG A 156 -10.02 22.39 -7.85
CA ARG A 156 -10.45 21.33 -8.77
C ARG A 156 -11.46 20.43 -8.06
N PRO A 157 -12.53 19.98 -8.74
CA PRO A 157 -13.46 19.01 -8.17
C PRO A 157 -12.67 17.80 -7.65
N GLN A 158 -12.99 17.35 -6.44
CA GLN A 158 -12.26 16.27 -5.79
C GLN A 158 -12.33 15.03 -6.70
N ALA A 159 -11.17 14.51 -7.12
CA ALA A 159 -11.12 13.17 -7.71
C ALA A 159 -11.80 12.22 -6.72
N SER A 160 -12.77 11.43 -7.19
CA SER A 160 -13.57 10.59 -6.30
C SER A 160 -12.64 9.75 -5.41
N ALA A 161 -12.96 9.63 -4.12
CA ALA A 161 -12.10 8.91 -3.17
C ALA A 161 -11.74 7.50 -3.67
N TRP A 162 -12.63 6.88 -4.45
CA TRP A 162 -12.42 5.59 -5.10
C TRP A 162 -11.41 5.60 -6.25
N LEU A 163 -11.28 6.69 -7.01
CA LEU A 163 -10.21 6.86 -7.99
C LEU A 163 -8.84 7.02 -7.33
N LEU A 164 -8.78 7.66 -6.16
CA LEU A 164 -7.54 7.72 -5.38
C LEU A 164 -7.17 6.34 -4.83
N THR A 165 -8.14 5.56 -4.38
CA THR A 165 -7.93 4.16 -3.96
C THR A 165 -7.44 3.29 -5.11
N SER A 166 -8.09 3.34 -6.28
CA SER A 166 -7.68 2.55 -7.45
C SER A 166 -6.29 2.95 -7.94
N ARG A 167 -5.96 4.24 -7.88
CA ARG A 167 -4.63 4.75 -8.19
C ARG A 167 -3.59 4.11 -7.27
N VAL A 168 -3.77 4.26 -5.97
CA VAL A 168 -2.81 3.78 -4.96
C VAL A 168 -2.66 2.25 -5.01
N ALA A 169 -3.74 1.52 -5.27
CA ALA A 169 -3.73 0.08 -5.50
C ALA A 169 -2.98 -0.32 -6.77
N ALA A 170 -3.23 0.36 -7.89
CA ALA A 170 -2.51 0.08 -9.13
C ALA A 170 -1.01 0.39 -9.03
N PHE A 171 -0.63 1.44 -8.30
CA PHE A 171 0.78 1.77 -8.06
C PHE A 171 1.54 0.69 -7.31
N THR A 172 0.85 -0.22 -6.62
CA THR A 172 1.49 -1.33 -5.90
C THR A 172 1.78 -2.54 -6.77
N TYR A 173 1.33 -2.59 -8.02
CA TYR A 173 1.67 -3.68 -8.94
C TYR A 173 3.18 -3.75 -9.20
N SER A 174 3.81 -2.62 -9.50
CA SER A 174 5.25 -2.59 -9.79
C SER A 174 6.10 -3.17 -8.66
N PRO A 175 5.99 -2.70 -7.40
CA PRO A 175 6.76 -3.31 -6.32
C PRO A 175 6.41 -4.79 -6.07
N LEU A 176 5.14 -5.18 -6.25
CA LEU A 176 4.71 -6.57 -6.08
C LEU A 176 5.21 -7.51 -7.18
N MET A 177 5.57 -7.00 -8.36
CA MET A 177 6.21 -7.79 -9.42
C MET A 177 7.75 -7.76 -9.33
N LEU A 178 8.32 -6.61 -8.96
CA LEU A 178 9.78 -6.43 -8.94
C LEU A 178 10.44 -7.22 -7.82
N VAL A 179 9.82 -7.29 -6.64
CA VAL A 179 10.40 -8.00 -5.49
C VAL A 179 10.49 -9.51 -5.76
N PRO A 180 9.43 -10.19 -6.20
CA PRO A 180 9.50 -11.59 -6.58
C PRO A 180 10.47 -11.85 -7.74
N ALA A 181 10.54 -10.95 -8.73
CA ALA A 181 11.52 -11.06 -9.80
C ALA A 181 12.96 -10.99 -9.28
N LEU A 182 13.27 -10.08 -8.34
CA LEU A 182 14.57 -10.00 -7.68
C LEU A 182 14.86 -11.26 -6.85
N VAL A 183 13.86 -11.76 -6.11
CA VAL A 183 14.00 -13.01 -5.34
C VAL A 183 14.27 -14.20 -6.27
N ALA A 184 13.59 -14.28 -7.41
CA ALA A 184 13.80 -15.30 -8.43
C ALA A 184 15.20 -15.19 -9.07
N GLY A 185 15.84 -14.01 -9.02
CA GLY A 185 17.26 -13.84 -9.34
C GLY A 185 18.19 -14.74 -8.53
N GLY A 186 17.79 -15.16 -7.32
CA GLY A 186 18.50 -16.17 -6.54
C GLY A 186 18.62 -17.51 -7.27
N SER A 187 17.57 -17.93 -8.00
CA SER A 187 17.60 -19.19 -8.76
C SER A 187 18.61 -19.19 -9.92
N ILE A 188 18.99 -18.00 -10.40
CA ILE A 188 20.06 -17.83 -11.41
C ILE A 188 21.42 -18.07 -10.76
N LEU A 189 21.61 -17.57 -9.53
CA LEU A 189 22.83 -17.79 -8.73
C LEU A 189 23.00 -19.26 -8.36
N ASP A 190 21.89 -20.00 -8.20
CA ASP A 190 21.85 -21.44 -7.95
C ASP A 190 22.09 -22.30 -9.22
N GLY A 191 22.55 -21.69 -10.32
CA GLY A 191 22.97 -22.38 -11.56
C GLY A 191 21.87 -22.55 -12.62
N ARG A 192 20.65 -22.03 -12.40
CA ARG A 192 19.52 -22.17 -13.33
C ARG A 192 19.51 -21.06 -14.38
N LEU A 193 20.56 -21.00 -15.21
CA LEU A 193 20.77 -19.95 -16.23
C LEU A 193 19.62 -19.82 -17.25
N THR A 194 18.86 -20.90 -17.47
CA THR A 194 17.67 -20.88 -18.35
C THR A 194 16.53 -19.98 -17.83
N ALA A 195 16.53 -19.63 -16.54
CA ALA A 195 15.55 -18.72 -15.95
C ALA A 195 15.87 -17.22 -16.20
N VAL A 196 17.08 -16.88 -16.66
CA VAL A 196 17.53 -15.49 -16.87
C VAL A 196 16.56 -14.69 -17.75
N PRO A 197 16.14 -15.17 -18.94
CA PRO A 197 15.25 -14.39 -19.81
C PRO A 197 13.89 -14.15 -19.17
N ALA A 198 13.37 -15.12 -18.42
CA ALA A 198 12.10 -15.00 -17.73
C ALA A 198 12.16 -14.00 -16.57
N VAL A 199 13.23 -14.01 -15.78
CA VAL A 199 13.44 -13.04 -14.69
C VAL A 199 13.61 -11.62 -15.24
N LEU A 200 14.38 -11.46 -16.31
CA LEU A 200 14.51 -10.16 -16.98
C LEU A 200 13.17 -9.67 -17.54
N PHE A 201 12.45 -10.54 -18.24
CA PHE A 201 11.10 -10.23 -18.73
C PHE A 201 10.17 -9.81 -17.60
N TRP A 202 10.18 -10.53 -16.47
CA TRP A 202 9.37 -10.20 -15.30
C TRP A 202 9.71 -8.83 -14.73
N PHE A 203 11.01 -8.53 -14.62
CA PHE A 203 11.51 -7.25 -14.13
C PHE A 203 11.09 -6.09 -15.04
N PHE A 204 11.26 -6.25 -16.36
CA PHE A 204 10.82 -5.26 -17.35
C PHE A 204 9.30 -5.12 -17.39
N ALA A 205 8.54 -6.19 -17.22
CA ALA A 205 7.09 -6.16 -17.10
C ALA A 205 6.66 -5.34 -15.87
N GLY A 206 7.32 -5.51 -14.73
CA GLY A 206 7.07 -4.73 -13.50
C GLY A 206 7.36 -3.23 -13.67
N ILE A 207 8.40 -2.86 -14.42
CA ILE A 207 8.70 -1.46 -14.78
C ILE A 207 7.64 -0.91 -15.73
N THR A 208 7.32 -1.66 -16.78
CA THR A 208 6.34 -1.28 -17.80
C THR A 208 4.96 -1.08 -17.19
N ALA A 209 4.55 -1.96 -16.26
CA ALA A 209 3.32 -1.82 -15.49
C ALA A 209 3.29 -0.50 -14.70
N SER A 210 4.41 -0.08 -14.10
CA SER A 210 4.52 1.20 -13.38
C SER A 210 4.22 2.40 -14.30
N TYR A 211 4.87 2.43 -15.47
CA TYR A 211 4.65 3.50 -16.45
C TYR A 211 3.24 3.46 -17.05
N ALA A 212 2.70 2.27 -17.32
CA ALA A 212 1.34 2.11 -17.80
C ALA A 212 0.31 2.60 -16.77
N VAL A 213 0.51 2.31 -15.48
CA VAL A 213 -0.34 2.81 -14.40
C VAL A 213 -0.22 4.34 -14.24
N LEU A 214 1.00 4.90 -14.31
CA LEU A 214 1.22 6.35 -14.32
C LEU A 214 0.43 7.02 -15.45
N PHE A 215 0.54 6.46 -16.65
CA PHE A 215 -0.15 6.93 -17.84
C PHE A 215 -1.67 6.85 -17.68
N CYS A 216 -2.21 5.68 -17.31
CA CYS A 216 -3.63 5.47 -17.07
C CYS A 216 -4.17 6.46 -16.02
N THR A 217 -3.46 6.61 -14.90
CA THR A 217 -3.91 7.48 -13.80
C THR A 217 -3.89 8.95 -14.19
N ALA A 218 -2.94 9.40 -14.99
CA ALA A 218 -2.91 10.76 -15.53
C ALA A 218 -4.12 11.05 -16.43
N PHE A 219 -4.54 10.09 -17.27
CA PHE A 219 -5.71 10.26 -18.13
C PHE A 219 -7.05 10.06 -17.42
N LEU A 220 -7.10 9.18 -16.42
CA LEU A 220 -8.25 9.04 -15.52
C LEU A 220 -8.53 10.35 -14.76
N MET A 221 -7.48 11.05 -14.31
CA MET A 221 -7.62 12.36 -13.66
C MET A 221 -8.06 13.47 -14.61
N ARG A 222 -7.94 13.26 -15.93
CA ARG A 222 -8.47 14.15 -16.97
C ARG A 222 -9.90 13.77 -17.41
N GLY A 223 -10.52 12.79 -16.77
CA GLY A 223 -11.89 12.35 -17.08
C GLY A 223 -12.01 11.49 -18.34
N LYS A 224 -10.93 10.93 -18.88
CA LYS A 224 -11.00 10.10 -20.09
C LYS A 224 -11.44 8.67 -19.74
N ASP A 225 -12.56 8.22 -20.31
CA ASP A 225 -13.14 6.91 -20.00
C ASP A 225 -12.33 5.71 -20.52
N TRP A 226 -11.66 5.83 -21.68
CA TRP A 226 -10.81 4.76 -22.22
C TRP A 226 -9.68 4.37 -21.24
N ALA A 227 -9.24 5.31 -20.40
CA ALA A 227 -8.21 5.05 -19.39
C ALA A 227 -8.69 4.08 -18.30
N ARG A 228 -10.00 3.95 -18.10
CA ARG A 228 -10.58 2.91 -17.22
C ARG A 228 -10.39 1.54 -17.86
N GLY A 229 -10.70 1.40 -19.14
CA GLY A 229 -10.51 0.17 -19.90
C GLY A 229 -9.03 -0.24 -19.96
N LEU A 230 -8.14 0.71 -20.24
CA LEU A 230 -6.70 0.43 -20.26
C LEU A 230 -6.19 0.01 -18.88
N LEU A 231 -6.64 0.64 -17.78
CA LEU A 231 -6.22 0.22 -16.44
C LEU A 231 -6.69 -1.18 -16.09
N VAL A 232 -7.91 -1.58 -16.50
CA VAL A 232 -8.40 -2.96 -16.35
C VAL A 232 -7.52 -3.93 -17.15
N PHE A 233 -7.19 -3.60 -18.40
CA PHE A 233 -6.29 -4.40 -19.22
C PHE A 233 -4.92 -4.57 -18.57
N VAL A 234 -4.31 -3.48 -18.07
CA VAL A 234 -3.04 -3.53 -17.33
C VAL A 234 -3.16 -4.43 -16.10
N THR A 235 -4.23 -4.32 -15.31
CA THR A 235 -4.45 -5.19 -14.15
C THR A 235 -4.52 -6.67 -14.54
N VAL A 236 -5.23 -7.01 -15.62
CA VAL A 236 -5.32 -8.40 -16.11
C VAL A 236 -3.97 -8.90 -16.62
N ALA A 237 -3.26 -8.08 -17.40
CA ALA A 237 -1.94 -8.42 -17.91
C ALA A 237 -0.92 -8.66 -16.79
N VAL A 238 -0.95 -7.81 -15.75
CA VAL A 238 -0.12 -7.96 -14.55
C VAL A 238 -0.38 -9.31 -13.87
N LEU A 239 -1.65 -9.68 -13.64
CA LEU A 239 -1.98 -10.97 -13.03
C LEU A 239 -1.59 -12.15 -13.92
N ALA A 240 -1.79 -12.04 -15.23
CA ALA A 240 -1.48 -13.09 -16.19
C ALA A 240 0.04 -13.32 -16.35
N VAL A 241 0.86 -12.32 -16.10
CA VAL A 241 2.32 -12.45 -16.11
C VAL A 241 2.84 -12.92 -14.75
N ASP A 242 2.40 -12.27 -13.67
CA ASP A 242 2.98 -12.46 -12.35
C ASP A 242 2.61 -13.80 -11.69
N LEU A 243 1.34 -14.22 -11.76
CA LEU A 243 0.92 -15.46 -11.09
C LEU A 243 1.60 -16.71 -11.68
N PRO A 244 1.70 -16.89 -13.02
CA PRO A 244 2.41 -18.03 -13.58
C PRO A 244 3.91 -17.99 -13.26
N LEU A 245 4.54 -16.82 -13.29
CA LEU A 245 5.97 -16.69 -12.98
C LEU A 245 6.27 -16.95 -11.50
N CYS A 246 5.42 -16.45 -10.59
CA CYS A 246 5.47 -16.78 -9.17
C CYS A 246 5.38 -18.30 -8.96
N TRP A 247 4.40 -18.94 -9.60
CA TRP A 247 4.22 -20.39 -9.45
C TRP A 247 5.40 -21.19 -10.02
N TRP A 248 5.90 -20.82 -11.20
CA TRP A 248 6.97 -21.55 -11.88
C TRP A 248 8.36 -21.35 -11.25
N LEU A 249 8.69 -20.13 -10.83
CA LEU A 249 10.03 -19.79 -10.31
C LEU A 249 10.13 -19.88 -8.79
N LEU A 250 9.05 -19.59 -8.07
CA LEU A 250 9.04 -19.50 -6.60
C LEU A 250 8.14 -20.56 -5.94
N GLY A 251 7.45 -21.38 -6.74
CA GLY A 251 6.56 -22.43 -6.25
C GLY A 251 5.27 -21.92 -5.62
N VAL A 252 4.55 -22.82 -4.94
CA VAL A 252 3.27 -22.50 -4.26
C VAL A 252 3.49 -21.50 -3.12
N ASP A 253 4.62 -21.58 -2.42
CA ASP A 253 4.97 -20.63 -1.36
C ASP A 253 5.12 -19.20 -1.89
N GLY A 254 5.80 -19.01 -3.04
CA GLY A 254 5.90 -17.70 -3.69
C GLY A 254 4.55 -17.21 -4.20
N LEU A 255 3.74 -18.09 -4.78
CA LEU A 255 2.40 -17.73 -5.26
C LEU A 255 1.49 -17.21 -4.13
N VAL A 256 1.49 -17.86 -2.98
CA VAL A 256 0.68 -17.43 -1.83
C VAL A 256 1.23 -16.12 -1.23
N ARG A 257 2.55 -15.98 -1.14
CA ARG A 257 3.18 -14.84 -0.46
C ARG A 257 3.19 -13.57 -1.31
N ASP A 258 3.45 -13.71 -2.60
CA ASP A 258 3.66 -12.60 -3.53
C ASP A 258 2.44 -12.39 -4.45
N GLY A 259 1.83 -13.49 -4.91
CA GLY A 259 0.63 -13.46 -5.74
C GLY A 259 -0.64 -13.05 -4.99
N ALA A 260 -0.84 -13.46 -3.73
CA ALA A 260 -2.05 -13.10 -2.99
C ALA A 260 -2.17 -11.59 -2.71
N PRO A 261 -1.11 -10.87 -2.28
CA PRO A 261 -1.14 -9.41 -2.22
C PRO A 261 -1.45 -8.75 -3.56
N LEU A 262 -0.94 -9.30 -4.66
CA LEU A 262 -1.17 -8.77 -6.00
C LEU A 262 -2.65 -8.93 -6.41
N VAL A 263 -3.24 -10.10 -6.14
CA VAL A 263 -4.67 -10.35 -6.35
C VAL A 263 -5.51 -9.39 -5.50
N ALA A 264 -5.16 -9.21 -4.23
CA ALA A 264 -5.86 -8.26 -3.36
C ALA A 264 -5.79 -6.82 -3.89
N ALA A 265 -4.62 -6.38 -4.37
CA ALA A 265 -4.44 -5.07 -5.01
C ALA A 265 -5.24 -4.97 -6.31
N ALA A 266 -5.27 -6.03 -7.13
CA ALA A 266 -6.07 -6.10 -8.35
C ALA A 266 -7.56 -5.95 -8.08
N LEU A 267 -8.10 -6.73 -7.13
CA LEU A 267 -9.49 -6.65 -6.72
C LEU A 267 -9.84 -5.25 -6.19
N LEU A 268 -8.96 -4.64 -5.38
CA LEU A 268 -9.18 -3.30 -4.85
C LEU A 268 -9.18 -2.23 -5.97
N THR A 269 -8.28 -2.33 -6.94
CA THR A 269 -8.26 -1.44 -8.12
C THR A 269 -9.54 -1.57 -8.93
N LEU A 270 -9.95 -2.79 -9.28
CA LEU A 270 -11.16 -3.05 -10.06
C LEU A 270 -12.42 -2.61 -9.31
N TYR A 271 -12.51 -2.90 -8.02
CA TYR A 271 -13.61 -2.46 -7.17
C TYR A 271 -13.68 -0.93 -7.08
N GLY A 272 -12.53 -0.26 -6.88
CA GLY A 272 -12.44 1.19 -6.87
C GLY A 272 -12.88 1.83 -8.18
N LEU A 273 -12.44 1.28 -9.32
CA LEU A 273 -12.85 1.74 -10.65
C LEU A 273 -14.35 1.57 -10.89
N ARG A 274 -14.91 0.40 -10.55
CA ARG A 274 -16.36 0.12 -10.67
C ARG A 274 -17.18 1.10 -9.84
N ARG A 275 -16.77 1.38 -8.61
CA ARG A 275 -17.49 2.30 -7.72
C ARG A 275 -17.37 3.76 -8.17
N ALA A 276 -16.19 4.16 -8.65
CA ALA A 276 -16.00 5.48 -9.24
C ALA A 276 -16.86 5.70 -10.49
N GLY A 277 -16.98 4.68 -11.35
CA GLY A 277 -17.84 4.72 -12.54
C GLY A 277 -19.32 4.83 -12.22
N ARG A 278 -19.80 4.17 -11.16
CA ARG A 278 -21.21 4.31 -10.71
C ARG A 278 -21.51 5.71 -10.21
N VAL A 279 -20.62 6.30 -9.41
CA VAL A 279 -20.83 7.67 -8.89
C VAL A 279 -20.89 8.69 -10.02
N ALA A 280 -20.02 8.57 -11.03
CA ALA A 280 -20.05 9.46 -12.19
C ALA A 280 -21.38 9.39 -12.95
N ARG A 281 -21.88 8.18 -13.24
CA ARG A 281 -23.16 8.00 -13.97
C ARG A 281 -24.39 8.55 -13.22
N VAL A 282 -24.38 8.49 -11.88
CA VAL A 282 -25.48 9.06 -11.07
C VAL A 282 -25.45 10.59 -11.12
N SER A 283 -24.27 11.21 -11.16
CA SER A 283 -24.14 12.66 -11.31
C SER A 283 -24.53 13.19 -12.68
N ASP A 284 -24.35 12.41 -13.76
CA ASP A 284 -24.75 12.81 -15.11
C ASP A 284 -26.28 12.65 -15.35
N ALA A 285 -26.97 11.87 -14.50
CA ALA A 285 -28.40 11.61 -14.60
C ALA A 285 -29.26 12.50 -13.69
N ALA A 286 -28.64 13.35 -12.87
CA ALA A 286 -29.29 14.28 -11.94
C ALA A 286 -29.13 15.72 -12.43
#